data_AF-A0A933EWY2-F1
#
_entry.id   AF-A0A933EWY2-F1
#
_cell.length_a   1.000
_cell.length_b   1.000
_cell.length_c   1.000
_cell.angle_alpha   90.00
_cell.angle_beta   90.00
_cell.angle_gamma   90.00
#
_symmetry.space_group_name_H-M   'P 1'
#
loop_
_entity.id
_entity.type
_entity.pdbx_description
1 polymer ?
#
loop_
_entity_poly.entity_id
_entity_poly.type
_entity_poly.pdbx_seq_one_letter_code
_entity_poly.pdbx_strand_id
1 'polypeptide(L)'
;MGDFLWAAPVDSPLFSSKASSAEIRDLVQDPSQLQIPFQYASLEEIHKGTNGKLLIYFQDAHTNFGAQKNLASALEVLMKRYGISTCFVEGGDRDVSLHKIRRMAPKKTWDILAKRLLQDGILTGAEHLNLTFSCPLKLLGVEYGPLARANLKVYSQLLKNREDVLSYVHQIQGSLERLKRRCYPKELLSYERSKVEGRRWKENQSLK
;
A
#
# COMPACT_ATOMS: atom_id res chain seq x y z
N MET A 1 6.50 -32.81 17.83
CA MET A 1 5.49 -32.55 16.78
C MET A 1 4.74 -31.31 17.25
N GLY A 2 5.00 -30.19 16.58
CA GLY A 2 4.55 -28.80 16.80
C GLY A 2 3.85 -28.40 18.10
N ASP A 3 4.58 -27.72 18.99
CA ASP A 3 4.01 -26.90 20.05
C ASP A 3 3.36 -25.64 19.45
N PHE A 4 2.05 -25.52 19.65
CA PHE A 4 1.27 -24.32 19.39
C PHE A 4 1.53 -23.30 20.52
N LEU A 5 2.46 -22.37 20.31
CA LEU A 5 2.61 -21.18 21.14
C LEU A 5 1.63 -20.11 20.65
N TRP A 6 0.50 -20.00 21.36
CA TRP A 6 -0.38 -18.85 21.30
C TRP A 6 0.39 -17.64 21.84
N ALA A 7 0.80 -16.72 20.96
CA ALA A 7 1.36 -15.45 21.40
C ALA A 7 0.23 -14.61 22.00
N ALA A 8 0.33 -14.35 23.31
CA ALA A 8 -0.56 -13.47 24.07
C ALA A 8 -0.68 -12.09 23.41
N PRO A 9 -1.80 -11.37 23.61
CA PRO A 9 -1.88 -9.96 23.23
C PRO A 9 -0.90 -9.20 24.12
N VAL A 10 0.30 -8.95 23.59
CA VAL A 10 1.19 -7.98 24.20
C VAL A 10 0.55 -6.62 23.95
N ASP A 11 -0.10 -6.07 24.97
CA ASP A 11 -0.20 -4.63 25.16
C ASP A 11 1.23 -4.10 25.22
N SER A 12 1.87 -3.99 24.06
CA SER A 12 3.20 -3.43 23.91
C SER A 12 3.04 -1.94 24.12
N PRO A 13 3.58 -1.35 25.20
CA PRO A 13 3.55 0.08 25.34
C PRO A 13 4.24 0.65 24.10
N LEU A 14 3.50 1.42 23.31
CA LEU A 14 4.07 2.27 22.27
C LEU A 14 5.31 2.94 22.87
N PHE A 15 6.47 2.67 22.29
CA PHE A 15 7.81 2.90 22.83
C PHE A 15 7.92 4.10 23.76
N SER A 16 8.41 3.89 24.99
CA SER A 16 8.38 4.89 26.06
C SER A 16 9.38 6.04 25.87
N SER A 17 10.34 5.92 24.94
CA SER A 17 11.38 6.94 24.72
C SER A 17 11.86 6.99 23.28
N LYS A 18 12.41 8.15 22.90
CA LYS A 18 13.14 8.32 21.63
C LYS A 18 14.43 7.50 21.68
N ALA A 19 14.75 6.81 20.59
CA ALA A 19 15.96 6.02 20.46
C ALA A 19 17.20 6.93 20.50
N SER A 20 18.21 6.47 21.22
CA SER A 20 19.54 7.05 21.28
C SER A 20 20.27 6.91 19.93
N SER A 21 21.32 7.71 19.73
CA SER A 21 22.16 7.60 18.53
C SER A 21 22.89 6.27 18.43
N ALA A 22 23.15 5.60 19.56
CA ALA A 22 23.73 4.26 19.58
C ALA A 22 22.72 3.22 19.08
N GLU A 23 21.49 3.23 19.61
CA GLU A 23 20.42 2.33 19.14
C GLU A 23 20.13 2.49 17.65
N ILE A 24 20.14 3.72 17.12
CA ILE A 24 19.95 3.96 15.67
C ILE A 24 21.13 3.40 14.87
N ARG A 25 22.37 3.55 15.36
CA ARG A 25 23.55 3.00 14.68
C ARG A 25 23.49 1.48 14.65
N ASP A 26 23.13 0.86 15.75
CA ASP A 26 23.01 -0.59 15.87
C ASP A 26 21.90 -1.11 14.95
N LEU A 27 20.75 -0.41 14.91
CA LEU A 27 19.65 -0.71 13.99
C LEU A 27 20.07 -0.66 12.51
N VAL A 28 20.90 0.30 12.12
CA VAL A 28 21.40 0.39 10.74
C VAL A 28 22.35 -0.77 10.41
N GLN A 29 23.09 -1.28 11.41
CA GLN A 29 23.99 -2.44 11.23
C GLN A 29 23.24 -3.77 11.28
N ASP A 30 22.15 -3.83 12.04
CA ASP A 30 21.31 -5.00 12.22
C ASP A 30 19.82 -4.62 12.17
N PRO A 31 19.18 -4.71 10.99
CA PRO A 31 17.77 -4.35 10.83
C PRO A 31 16.81 -5.25 11.62
N SER A 32 17.26 -6.41 12.12
CA SER A 32 16.43 -7.26 12.99
C SER A 32 16.11 -6.61 14.35
N GLN A 33 16.85 -5.58 14.73
CA GLN A 33 16.60 -4.77 15.93
C GLN A 33 15.46 -3.76 15.74
N LEU A 34 14.86 -3.67 14.55
CA LEU A 34 13.77 -2.76 14.28
C LEU A 34 12.58 -3.12 15.19
N GLN A 35 12.14 -2.16 15.99
CA GLN A 35 10.98 -2.35 16.83
C GLN A 35 9.72 -2.02 16.02
N ILE A 36 9.01 -3.08 15.63
CA ILE A 36 7.87 -2.99 14.72
C ILE A 36 6.60 -2.67 15.51
N PRO A 37 5.79 -1.68 15.08
CA PRO A 37 4.51 -1.39 15.72
C PRO A 37 3.47 -2.45 15.28
N PHE A 38 3.54 -3.65 15.86
CA PHE A 38 2.70 -4.80 15.48
C PHE A 38 1.18 -4.57 15.63
N GLN A 39 0.78 -3.55 16.39
CA GLN A 39 -0.63 -3.14 16.46
C GLN A 39 -1.15 -2.53 15.15
N TYR A 40 -0.25 -2.02 14.30
CA TYR A 40 -0.60 -1.32 13.06
C TYR A 40 -0.01 -1.97 11.80
N ALA A 41 1.06 -2.77 11.91
CA ALA A 41 1.75 -3.35 10.77
C ALA A 41 2.21 -4.79 11.03
N SER A 42 2.31 -5.60 9.98
CA SER A 42 3.00 -6.89 10.00
C SER A 42 4.42 -6.75 9.44
N LEU A 43 5.28 -7.68 9.82
CA LEU A 43 6.60 -7.85 9.21
C LEU A 43 6.53 -8.95 8.16
N GLU A 44 6.86 -8.61 6.92
CA GLU A 44 7.01 -9.60 5.86
C GLU A 44 8.46 -10.12 5.79
N GLU A 45 9.43 -9.21 5.64
CA GLU A 45 10.81 -9.59 5.35
C GLU A 45 11.83 -8.65 6.00
N ILE A 46 13.03 -9.19 6.29
CA ILE A 46 14.18 -8.43 6.76
C ILE A 46 15.40 -8.83 5.93
N HIS A 47 16.13 -7.82 5.43
CA HIS A 47 17.35 -8.01 4.66
C HIS A 47 18.47 -7.12 5.21
N LYS A 48 19.65 -7.70 5.42
CA LYS A 48 20.85 -6.95 5.84
C LYS A 48 21.65 -6.50 4.62
N GLY A 49 21.70 -5.19 4.40
CA GLY A 49 22.51 -4.57 3.36
C GLY A 49 23.97 -4.36 3.78
N THR A 50 24.80 -3.87 2.85
CA THR A 50 26.24 -3.63 3.05
C THR A 50 26.64 -2.16 3.06
N ASN A 51 25.72 -1.25 2.73
CA ASN A 51 26.04 0.16 2.49
C ASN A 51 25.73 1.09 3.69
N GLY A 52 25.42 0.53 4.86
CA GLY A 52 25.14 1.30 6.07
C GLY A 52 23.91 2.21 5.97
N LYS A 53 22.91 1.83 5.16
CA LYS A 53 21.61 2.52 5.08
C LYS A 53 20.50 1.58 5.49
N LEU A 54 19.53 2.11 6.25
CA LEU A 54 18.29 1.43 6.57
C LEU A 54 17.17 1.97 5.69
N LEU A 55 16.45 1.06 5.04
CA LEU A 55 15.21 1.36 4.33
C LEU A 55 14.09 0.59 5.04
N ILE A 56 13.05 1.31 5.46
CA ILE A 56 11.81 0.70 5.96
C ILE A 56 10.79 0.86 4.84
N TYR A 57 10.36 -0.27 4.29
CA TYR A 57 9.41 -0.30 3.19
C TYR A 57 8.04 -0.74 3.72
N PHE A 58 7.01 0.02 3.36
CA PHE A 58 5.62 -0.28 3.70
C PHE A 58 4.88 -0.67 2.43
N GLN A 59 4.10 -1.75 2.51
CA GLN A 59 3.09 -2.09 1.52
C GLN A 59 1.72 -1.88 2.15
N ASP A 60 0.82 -1.24 1.42
CA ASP A 60 -0.54 -0.95 1.88
C ASP A 60 -1.60 -1.32 0.84
N ALA A 61 -2.79 -1.63 1.32
CA ALA A 61 -3.96 -1.67 0.48
C ALA A 61 -4.42 -0.23 0.19
N HIS A 62 -4.20 0.24 -1.04
CA HIS A 62 -4.65 1.56 -1.46
C HIS A 62 -6.15 1.75 -1.24
N THR A 63 -6.55 2.97 -0.88
CA THR A 63 -7.95 3.38 -0.67
C THR A 63 -8.70 2.67 0.47
N ASN A 64 -8.07 1.70 1.15
CA ASN A 64 -8.65 1.09 2.34
C ASN A 64 -8.43 1.99 3.57
N PHE A 65 -9.50 2.59 4.09
CA PHE A 65 -9.44 3.52 5.21
C PHE A 65 -8.71 2.96 6.45
N GLY A 66 -8.96 1.70 6.81
CA GLY A 66 -8.31 1.05 7.95
C GLY A 66 -6.81 0.89 7.74
N ALA A 67 -6.40 0.41 6.57
CA ALA A 67 -5.00 0.25 6.19
C ALA A 67 -4.27 1.61 6.16
N GLN A 68 -4.87 2.64 5.58
CA GLN A 68 -4.28 3.99 5.54
C GLN A 68 -4.13 4.59 6.95
N LYS A 69 -5.11 4.37 7.83
CA LYS A 69 -5.03 4.81 9.23
C LYS A 69 -3.90 4.08 9.97
N ASN A 70 -3.80 2.76 9.78
CA ASN A 70 -2.74 1.95 10.36
C ASN A 70 -1.35 2.39 9.85
N LEU A 71 -1.21 2.66 8.55
CA LEU A 71 0.01 3.23 7.96
C LEU A 71 0.38 4.56 8.64
N ALA A 72 -0.57 5.48 8.78
CA ALA A 72 -0.34 6.76 9.47
C ALA A 72 0.14 6.54 10.92
N SER A 73 -0.51 5.64 11.67
CA SER A 73 -0.12 5.32 13.04
C SER A 73 1.26 4.65 13.13
N ALA A 74 1.56 3.69 12.27
CA ALA A 74 2.87 3.03 12.21
C ALA A 74 3.99 4.03 11.93
N LEU A 75 3.79 4.91 10.94
CA LEU A 75 4.73 5.99 10.63
C LEU A 75 4.91 6.93 11.83
N GLU A 76 3.83 7.33 12.51
CA GLU A 76 3.91 8.18 13.71
C GLU A 76 4.79 7.54 14.80
N VAL A 77 4.62 6.25 15.05
CA VAL A 77 5.43 5.50 16.03
C VAL A 77 6.90 5.52 15.64
N LEU A 78 7.22 5.19 14.40
CA LEU A 78 8.60 5.15 13.92
C LEU A 78 9.24 6.54 13.89
N MET A 79 8.48 7.58 13.56
CA MET A 79 8.93 8.97 13.63
C MET A 79 9.27 9.36 15.07
N LYS A 80 8.40 9.05 16.04
CA LYS A 80 8.62 9.37 17.46
C LYS A 80 9.83 8.62 18.03
N ARG A 81 9.97 7.33 17.69
CA ARG A 81 11.04 6.46 18.20
C ARG A 81 12.38 6.78 17.54
N TYR A 82 12.44 6.75 16.21
CA TYR A 82 13.71 6.80 15.47
C TYR A 82 14.03 8.15 14.84
N GLY A 83 13.13 9.14 14.97
CA GLY A 83 13.34 10.47 14.38
C GLY A 83 13.30 10.47 12.85
N ILE A 84 12.60 9.51 12.24
CA ILE A 84 12.41 9.47 10.79
C ILE A 84 11.71 10.76 10.35
N SER A 85 12.28 11.44 9.37
CA SER A 85 11.80 12.74 8.90
C SER A 85 11.55 12.78 7.39
N THR A 86 11.81 11.69 6.68
CA THR A 86 11.61 11.59 5.23
C THR A 86 10.88 10.28 4.92
N CYS A 87 9.81 10.38 4.15
CA CYS A 87 9.04 9.25 3.64
C CYS A 87 8.97 9.37 2.12
N PHE A 88 9.34 8.29 1.45
CA PHE A 88 9.23 8.17 0.00
C PHE A 88 7.86 7.59 -0.34
N VAL A 89 7.12 8.23 -1.26
CA VAL A 89 5.73 7.86 -1.56
C VAL A 89 5.53 7.57 -3.04
N GLU A 90 4.69 6.59 -3.33
CA GLU A 90 4.17 6.28 -4.66
C GLU A 90 3.12 7.34 -5.08
N GLY A 91 2.83 7.48 -6.37
CA GLY A 91 1.82 8.43 -6.87
C GLY A 91 2.24 9.90 -6.90
N GLY A 92 3.53 10.20 -6.69
CA GLY A 92 4.06 11.56 -6.65
C GLY A 92 5.43 11.73 -7.30
N ASP A 93 5.76 12.95 -7.72
CA ASP A 93 7.06 13.36 -8.26
C ASP A 93 7.63 14.51 -7.41
N ARG A 94 8.88 14.36 -6.93
CA ARG A 94 9.59 15.34 -6.07
C ARG A 94 8.90 15.59 -4.72
N ASP A 95 8.94 16.82 -4.22
CA ASP A 95 8.38 17.18 -2.91
C ASP A 95 6.86 17.29 -3.01
N VAL A 96 6.18 16.37 -2.35
CA VAL A 96 4.71 16.31 -2.25
C VAL A 96 4.23 16.60 -0.83
N SER A 97 5.07 17.24 -0.02
CA SER A 97 4.73 17.58 1.37
C SER A 97 3.61 18.63 1.43
N LEU A 98 2.67 18.43 2.35
CA LEU A 98 1.49 19.28 2.51
C LEU A 98 1.71 20.43 3.50
N HIS A 99 2.96 20.72 3.88
CA HIS A 99 3.34 21.76 4.84
C HIS A 99 2.82 23.17 4.49
N LYS A 100 2.70 23.48 3.20
CA LYS A 100 2.13 24.77 2.74
C LYS A 100 0.64 24.86 3.07
N ILE A 101 -0.09 23.78 2.81
CA ILE A 101 -1.54 23.69 3.02
C ILE A 101 -1.87 23.57 4.51
N ARG A 102 -1.06 22.83 5.29
CA ARG A 102 -1.23 22.69 6.74
C ARG A 102 -1.36 24.03 7.48
N ARG A 103 -0.69 25.09 6.99
CA ARG A 103 -0.72 26.44 7.58
C ARG A 103 -1.99 27.24 7.26
N MET A 104 -2.84 26.77 6.35
CA MET A 104 -4.03 27.50 5.90
C MET A 104 -5.22 27.36 6.84
N ALA A 105 -5.20 26.40 7.78
CA ALA A 105 -6.28 26.18 8.74
C ALA A 105 -5.74 25.65 10.09
N PRO A 106 -6.47 25.85 11.20
CA PRO A 106 -6.10 25.30 12.49
C PRO A 106 -6.04 23.77 12.48
N LYS A 107 -5.20 23.18 13.36
CA LYS A 107 -5.06 21.72 13.50
C LYS A 107 -6.41 21.00 13.64
N LYS A 108 -7.31 21.52 14.49
CA LYS A 108 -8.64 20.93 14.70
C LYS A 108 -9.45 20.79 13.40
N THR A 109 -9.32 21.76 12.49
CA THR A 109 -9.96 21.72 11.18
C THR A 109 -9.34 20.62 10.31
N TRP A 110 -8.01 20.52 10.30
CA TRP A 110 -7.32 19.45 9.57
C TRP A 110 -7.61 18.06 10.12
N ASP A 111 -7.72 17.89 11.43
CA ASP A 111 -8.06 16.58 12.03
C ASP A 111 -9.41 16.05 11.53
N ILE A 112 -10.39 16.95 11.29
CA ILE A 112 -11.71 16.57 10.75
C ILE A 112 -11.64 16.36 9.23
N LEU A 113 -11.08 17.33 8.49
CA LEU A 113 -11.04 17.28 7.03
C LEU A 113 -10.14 16.17 6.51
N ALA A 114 -8.93 16.02 7.05
CA ALA A 114 -8.00 14.98 6.62
C ALA A 114 -8.56 13.60 6.86
N LYS A 115 -9.28 13.37 7.98
CA LYS A 115 -9.98 12.10 8.21
C LYS A 115 -11.01 11.81 7.12
N ARG A 116 -11.81 12.81 6.74
CA ARG A 116 -12.81 12.65 5.67
C ARG A 116 -12.13 12.37 4.31
N LEU A 117 -11.10 13.13 3.97
CA LEU A 117 -10.35 12.92 2.72
C LEU A 117 -9.66 11.55 2.69
N LEU A 118 -9.20 11.03 3.84
CA LEU A 118 -8.68 9.68 3.97
C LEU A 118 -9.77 8.62 3.75
N GLN A 119 -10.97 8.84 4.28
CA GLN A 119 -12.14 7.96 4.06
C GLN A 119 -12.58 7.95 2.59
N ASP A 120 -12.54 9.10 1.93
CA ASP A 120 -12.90 9.26 0.52
C ASP A 120 -11.80 8.76 -0.43
N GLY A 121 -10.66 8.27 0.10
CA GLY A 121 -9.53 7.78 -0.69
C GLY A 121 -8.76 8.87 -1.44
N ILE A 122 -8.95 10.14 -1.06
CA ILE A 122 -8.28 11.30 -1.66
C ILE A 122 -6.88 11.48 -1.06
N LEU A 123 -6.72 11.22 0.23
CA LEU A 123 -5.42 11.23 0.91
C LEU A 123 -4.94 9.81 1.19
N THR A 124 -3.63 9.64 1.16
CA THR A 124 -2.92 8.48 1.72
C THR A 124 -2.68 8.66 3.23
N GLY A 125 -2.31 7.58 3.91
CA GLY A 125 -1.94 7.60 5.32
C GLY A 125 -0.75 8.52 5.62
N ALA A 126 0.24 8.55 4.73
CA ALA A 126 1.40 9.43 4.86
C ALA A 126 1.02 10.90 4.74
N GLU A 127 0.15 11.26 3.80
CA GLU A 127 -0.36 12.63 3.62
C GLU A 127 -1.28 13.06 4.77
N HIS A 128 -2.17 12.17 5.22
CA HIS A 128 -2.98 12.38 6.40
C HIS A 128 -2.10 12.70 7.61
N LEU A 129 -1.03 11.92 7.84
CA LEU A 129 -0.08 12.17 8.92
C LEU A 129 0.63 13.51 8.73
N ASN A 130 1.02 13.85 7.49
CA ASN A 130 1.70 15.11 7.16
C ASN A 130 0.89 16.36 7.55
N LEU A 131 -0.44 16.30 7.39
CA LEU A 131 -1.36 17.38 7.74
C LEU A 131 -1.67 17.46 9.24
N THR A 132 -1.86 16.30 9.87
CA THR A 132 -2.44 16.22 11.23
C THR A 132 -1.39 16.15 12.34
N PHE A 133 -0.18 15.67 12.04
CA PHE A 133 0.89 15.51 13.01
C PHE A 133 1.77 16.76 13.11
N SER A 134 2.28 17.03 14.31
CA SER A 134 3.06 18.23 14.59
C SER A 134 4.51 18.13 14.11
N CYS A 135 5.14 16.97 14.18
CA CYS A 135 6.52 16.78 13.75
C CYS A 135 6.67 16.93 12.23
N PRO A 136 7.77 17.55 11.75
CA PRO A 136 8.02 17.70 10.32
C PRO A 136 8.33 16.34 9.69
N LEU A 137 7.50 15.96 8.72
CA LEU A 137 7.70 14.81 7.83
C LEU A 137 7.83 15.32 6.40
N LYS A 138 8.93 15.05 5.72
CA LYS A 138 9.06 15.36 4.30
C LYS A 138 8.53 14.20 3.48
N LEU A 139 7.61 14.47 2.55
CA LEU A 139 7.12 13.48 1.59
C LEU A 139 7.82 13.69 0.24
N LEU A 140 8.47 12.65 -0.25
CA LEU A 140 9.19 12.65 -1.52
C LEU A 140 8.59 11.60 -2.45
N GLY A 141 7.95 12.06 -3.52
CA GLY A 141 7.49 11.23 -4.61
C GLY A 141 8.65 10.55 -5.34
N VAL A 142 8.52 9.24 -5.58
CA VAL A 142 9.54 8.44 -6.27
C VAL A 142 9.26 8.25 -7.77
N GLU A 143 8.16 8.78 -8.28
CA GLU A 143 7.80 8.65 -9.68
C GLU A 143 8.56 9.62 -10.59
N TYR A 144 8.73 9.21 -11.84
CA TYR A 144 9.21 10.10 -12.89
C TYR A 144 8.04 10.78 -13.59
N GLY A 145 7.77 12.04 -13.25
CA GLY A 145 6.60 12.78 -13.73
C GLY A 145 6.37 12.77 -15.25
N PRO A 146 7.40 12.88 -16.12
CA PRO A 146 7.21 12.78 -17.56
C PRO A 146 6.64 11.43 -18.00
N LEU A 147 7.09 10.32 -17.40
CA LEU A 147 6.56 8.99 -17.69
C LEU A 147 5.12 8.84 -17.17
N ALA A 148 4.83 9.35 -15.97
CA ALA A 148 3.48 9.34 -15.42
C ALA A 148 2.48 10.07 -16.33
N ARG A 149 2.85 11.26 -16.85
CA ARG A 149 2.03 12.02 -17.80
C ARG A 149 1.85 11.31 -19.14
N ALA A 150 2.90 10.66 -19.64
CA ALA A 150 2.83 9.86 -20.85
C ALA A 150 1.84 8.69 -20.68
N ASN A 151 1.92 7.98 -19.56
CA ASN A 151 1.00 6.90 -19.22
C ASN A 151 -0.44 7.39 -19.10
N LEU A 152 -0.67 8.53 -18.45
CA LEU A 152 -2.01 9.12 -18.33
C LEU A 152 -2.60 9.47 -19.70
N LYS A 153 -1.78 9.99 -20.63
CA LYS A 153 -2.20 10.29 -22.00
C LYS A 153 -2.61 9.02 -22.75
N VAL A 154 -1.79 7.95 -22.67
CA VAL A 154 -2.11 6.65 -23.28
C VAL A 154 -3.38 6.08 -22.69
N TYR A 155 -3.54 6.11 -21.37
CA TYR A 155 -4.74 5.66 -20.68
C TYR A 155 -5.99 6.44 -21.13
N SER A 156 -5.90 7.77 -21.23
CA SER A 156 -6.98 8.61 -21.74
C SER A 156 -7.35 8.26 -23.19
N GLN A 157 -6.38 7.98 -24.04
CA GLN A 157 -6.62 7.53 -25.41
C GLN A 157 -7.30 6.16 -25.46
N LEU A 158 -6.89 5.22 -24.61
CA LEU A 158 -7.54 3.91 -24.49
C LEU A 158 -8.99 4.02 -24.01
N LEU A 159 -9.27 4.92 -23.08
CA LEU A 159 -10.64 5.14 -22.59
C LEU A 159 -11.59 5.61 -23.69
N LYS A 160 -11.12 6.42 -24.64
CA LYS A 160 -11.95 6.87 -25.77
C LYS A 160 -12.42 5.72 -26.66
N ASN A 161 -11.61 4.68 -26.77
CA ASN A 161 -11.89 3.51 -27.60
C ASN A 161 -12.29 2.29 -26.76
N ARG A 162 -12.66 2.48 -25.49
CA ARG A 162 -12.91 1.40 -24.54
C ARG A 162 -13.98 0.44 -25.06
N GLU A 163 -15.08 0.97 -25.58
CA GLU A 163 -16.20 0.18 -26.10
C GLU A 163 -15.79 -0.66 -27.31
N ASP A 164 -15.08 -0.06 -28.26
CA ASP A 164 -14.57 -0.75 -29.45
C ASP A 164 -13.57 -1.86 -29.08
N VAL A 165 -12.65 -1.57 -28.17
CA VAL A 165 -11.67 -2.54 -27.68
C VAL A 165 -12.37 -3.69 -26.95
N LEU A 166 -13.35 -3.41 -26.09
CA LEU A 166 -14.11 -4.44 -25.39
C LEU A 166 -14.93 -5.29 -26.37
N SER A 167 -15.55 -4.67 -27.36
CA SER A 167 -16.27 -5.38 -28.43
C SER A 167 -15.34 -6.33 -29.19
N TYR A 168 -14.16 -5.84 -29.57
CA TYR A 168 -13.17 -6.66 -30.28
C TYR A 168 -12.65 -7.82 -29.42
N VAL A 169 -12.35 -7.58 -28.14
CA VAL A 169 -11.97 -8.64 -27.19
C VAL A 169 -13.08 -9.68 -27.07
N HIS A 170 -14.34 -9.25 -27.00
CA HIS A 170 -15.48 -10.17 -26.93
C HIS A 170 -15.61 -11.04 -28.19
N GLN A 171 -15.36 -10.47 -29.37
CA GLN A 171 -15.35 -11.21 -30.63
C GLN A 171 -14.20 -12.24 -30.69
N ILE A 172 -13.01 -11.87 -30.21
CA ILE A 172 -11.88 -12.81 -30.09
C ILE A 172 -12.24 -13.94 -29.14
N GLN A 173 -12.78 -13.64 -27.96
CA GLN A 173 -13.23 -14.65 -26.99
C GLN A 173 -14.25 -15.59 -27.61
N GLY A 174 -15.27 -15.06 -28.30
CA GLY A 174 -16.28 -15.89 -28.98
C GLY A 174 -15.68 -16.78 -30.08
N SER A 175 -14.68 -16.28 -30.81
CA SER A 175 -13.96 -17.05 -31.84
C SER A 175 -13.09 -18.15 -31.23
N LEU A 176 -12.39 -17.84 -30.15
CA LEU A 176 -11.59 -18.79 -29.40
C LEU A 176 -12.47 -19.91 -28.83
N GLU A 177 -13.62 -19.58 -28.24
CA GLU A 177 -14.57 -20.58 -27.72
C GLU A 177 -15.13 -21.49 -28.83
N ARG A 178 -15.35 -20.96 -30.04
CA ARG A 178 -15.72 -21.79 -31.20
C ARG A 178 -14.59 -22.73 -31.62
N LEU A 179 -13.34 -22.24 -31.63
CA LEU A 179 -12.18 -23.04 -32.00
C LEU A 179 -11.92 -24.16 -30.98
N LYS A 180 -11.99 -23.83 -29.68
CA LYS A 180 -11.89 -24.82 -28.60
C LYS A 180 -12.89 -25.95 -28.76
N ARG A 181 -14.16 -25.64 -29.02
CA ARG A 181 -15.20 -26.67 -29.23
C ARG A 181 -14.91 -27.60 -30.42
N ARG A 182 -14.12 -27.16 -31.40
CA ARG A 182 -13.75 -27.96 -32.59
C ARG A 182 -12.47 -28.75 -32.38
N CYS A 183 -11.49 -28.17 -31.69
CA CYS A 183 -10.13 -28.72 -31.62
C CYS A 183 -9.84 -29.46 -30.31
N TYR A 184 -10.56 -29.16 -29.22
CA TYR A 184 -10.28 -29.75 -27.92
C TYR A 184 -10.98 -31.11 -27.77
N PRO A 185 -10.28 -32.12 -27.21
CA PRO A 185 -10.92 -33.35 -26.79
C PRO A 185 -11.91 -33.07 -25.65
N LYS A 186 -12.93 -33.93 -25.49
CA LYS A 186 -14.06 -33.71 -24.57
C LYS A 186 -13.60 -33.55 -23.12
N GLU A 187 -12.56 -34.26 -22.74
CA GLU A 187 -11.93 -34.28 -21.42
C GLU A 187 -11.32 -32.91 -21.07
N LEU A 188 -10.79 -32.19 -22.06
CA LEU A 188 -10.23 -30.86 -21.84
C LEU A 188 -11.33 -29.80 -21.72
N LEU A 189 -12.42 -29.95 -22.49
CA LEU A 189 -13.59 -29.08 -22.38
C LEU A 189 -14.31 -29.23 -21.03
N SER A 190 -14.39 -30.45 -20.50
CA SER A 190 -14.98 -30.70 -19.17
C SER A 190 -14.08 -30.17 -18.05
N TYR A 191 -12.77 -30.30 -18.18
CA TYR A 191 -11.79 -29.71 -17.26
C TYR A 191 -11.89 -28.18 -17.20
N GLU A 192 -11.97 -27.49 -18.35
CA GLU A 192 -12.11 -26.02 -18.35
C GLU A 192 -13.42 -25.57 -17.69
N ARG A 193 -14.53 -26.29 -17.92
CA ARG A 193 -15.83 -25.98 -17.31
C ARG A 193 -15.78 -26.07 -15.78
N SER A 194 -15.19 -27.14 -15.24
CA SER A 194 -15.07 -27.32 -13.79
C SER A 194 -14.17 -26.26 -13.12
N LYS A 195 -13.14 -25.78 -13.81
CA LYS A 195 -12.29 -24.65 -13.36
C LYS A 195 -13.03 -23.32 -13.29
N VAL A 196 -13.95 -23.06 -14.23
CA VAL A 196 -14.75 -21.81 -14.23
C VAL A 196 -15.79 -21.84 -13.10
N GLU A 197 -16.48 -22.97 -12.93
CA GLU A 197 -17.44 -23.17 -11.85
C GLU A 197 -16.78 -23.08 -10.46
N GLY A 198 -15.61 -23.71 -10.30
CA GLY A 198 -14.84 -23.65 -9.06
C GLY A 198 -14.31 -22.25 -8.71
N ARG A 199 -13.98 -21.41 -9.71
CA ARG A 199 -13.58 -20.00 -9.48
C ARG A 199 -14.76 -19.14 -9.04
N ARG A 200 -15.91 -19.25 -9.71
CA ARG A 200 -17.14 -18.52 -9.33
C ARG A 200 -17.63 -18.88 -7.93
N TRP A 201 -17.50 -20.14 -7.52
CA TRP A 201 -17.85 -20.57 -6.17
C TRP A 201 -16.96 -19.90 -5.11
N LYS A 202 -15.64 -19.78 -5.36
CA LYS A 202 -14.71 -19.09 -4.45
C LYS A 202 -14.99 -17.59 -4.34
N GLU A 203 -15.22 -16.91 -5.47
CA GLU A 203 -15.53 -15.47 -5.48
C GLU A 203 -16.82 -15.13 -4.71
N ASN A 204 -17.85 -15.97 -4.80
CA ASN A 204 -19.11 -15.77 -4.06
C ASN A 204 -19.01 -16.07 -2.55
N GLN A 205 -17.98 -16.82 -2.11
CA GLN A 205 -17.69 -17.06 -0.70
C GLN A 205 -16.85 -15.92 -0.09
N SER A 206 -16.04 -15.22 -0.90
CA SER A 206 -15.20 -14.09 -0.47
C SER A 206 -15.95 -12.75 -0.34
N LEU A 207 -17.22 -12.70 -0.77
CA LEU A 207 -18.10 -11.53 -0.72
C LEU A 207 -19.16 -11.63 0.40
N LYS A 208 -19.06 -12.62 1.28
CA LYS A 208 -19.85 -12.77 2.52
C LYS A 208 -18.96 -12.59 3.73
#